data_AF-A0AAN9VAS8-F1
#
_entry.id   AF-A0AAN9VAS8-F1
#
_cell.length_a   1.000
_cell.length_b   1.000
_cell.length_c   1.000
_cell.angle_alpha   90.00
_cell.angle_beta   90.00
_cell.angle_gamma   90.00
#
_symmetry.space_group_name_H-M   'P 1'
#
loop_
_entity.id
_entity.type
_entity.pdbx_description
1 polymer ?
#
loop_
_entity_poly.entity_id
_entity_poly.type
_entity_poly.pdbx_seq_one_letter_code
_entity_poly.pdbx_strand_id
1 'polypeptide(L)'
;MDHTRLPTEINIITLNCWGLLYLSKHRAQRLKAIGHQIAIADPPPHIKQVIEIFNTHTHPRYGPSAEENSYSVHRLSQSWEMAKLIRGAAERGHMVMALGDFNDVPESLPYRIICDLTPARDAWRVLHPDSSLGPADRDLERARRRPIPTAEFNITENGVTSNSVYNTWRWSKSQQRSLGPGRDPMSVPADSPDKRGHRIDYIFISSGSLPHLGGSGWVIKDARVGMIERHPQLQCSLSDHFSVHATLGFHVPQPESSSASSSNDQGTEVDAEGVDRGTYLESPTSSEFRNIRTRASYDGQLRDASMGSNGLPVSTYEEILTLIKEYRSREETQRQWRGVHFFFWALVVVVSYVAVWFIPNYGAFIFLLLSTLGLLAGTVDGLLSLLFFNSELRALKEFEWEILNAKASASGAVGLTHEDEEKTWRRVD
;
A
#
# COMPACT_ATOMS: atom_id res chain seq x y z
N MET A 1 -17.99 -37.03 2.90
CA MET A 1 -17.06 -36.36 3.83
C MET A 1 -17.91 -35.70 4.90
N ASP A 2 -17.56 -35.87 6.16
CA ASP A 2 -18.26 -35.24 7.28
C ASP A 2 -18.03 -33.72 7.23
N HIS A 3 -19.05 -32.98 6.82
CA HIS A 3 -18.97 -31.52 6.65
C HIS A 3 -19.03 -30.74 7.97
N THR A 4 -19.04 -31.43 9.12
CA THR A 4 -19.17 -30.81 10.45
C THR A 4 -17.85 -30.69 11.22
N ARG A 5 -16.78 -31.35 10.76
CA ARG A 5 -15.45 -31.25 11.39
C ARG A 5 -14.71 -30.00 10.91
N LEU A 6 -14.28 -29.17 11.86
CA LEU A 6 -13.41 -28.04 11.56
C LEU A 6 -12.09 -28.55 10.94
N PRO A 7 -11.50 -27.84 9.97
CA PRO A 7 -10.23 -28.22 9.37
C PRO A 7 -9.15 -28.31 10.45
N THR A 8 -8.43 -29.44 10.52
CA THR A 8 -7.32 -29.64 11.49
C THR A 8 -5.94 -29.50 10.85
N GLU A 9 -5.87 -29.42 9.53
CA GLU A 9 -4.62 -29.46 8.76
C GLU A 9 -4.63 -28.38 7.67
N ILE A 10 -3.46 -27.81 7.37
CA ILE A 10 -3.26 -26.80 6.32
C ILE A 10 -2.22 -27.33 5.35
N ASN A 11 -2.55 -27.36 4.06
CA ASN A 11 -1.62 -27.70 2.99
C ASN A 11 -1.19 -26.43 2.24
N ILE A 12 0.11 -26.16 2.22
CA ILE A 12 0.69 -24.96 1.63
C ILE A 12 1.42 -25.35 0.35
N ILE A 13 1.06 -24.72 -0.77
CA ILE A 13 1.71 -24.91 -2.07
C ILE A 13 2.32 -23.58 -2.50
N THR A 14 3.60 -23.58 -2.89
CA THR A 14 4.27 -22.45 -3.51
C THR A 14 4.87 -22.89 -4.85
N LEU A 15 4.68 -22.08 -5.89
CA LEU A 15 5.22 -22.34 -7.21
C LEU A 15 5.56 -21.03 -7.92
N ASN A 16 6.84 -20.78 -8.14
CA ASN A 16 7.27 -19.67 -8.98
C ASN A 16 6.92 -19.97 -10.45
N CYS A 17 6.04 -19.16 -11.04
CA CYS A 17 5.61 -19.30 -12.42
C CYS A 17 6.22 -18.21 -13.29
N TRP A 18 7.21 -18.55 -14.12
CA TRP A 18 7.76 -17.64 -15.11
C TRP A 18 6.76 -17.45 -16.26
N GLY A 19 5.81 -16.54 -16.05
CA GLY A 19 4.77 -16.16 -17.01
C GLY A 19 5.24 -15.15 -18.07
N LEU A 20 6.55 -15.06 -18.33
CA LEU A 20 7.15 -14.06 -19.20
C LEU A 20 6.71 -14.27 -20.65
N LEU A 21 5.93 -13.33 -21.18
CA LEU A 21 5.25 -13.44 -22.48
C LEU A 21 6.19 -13.82 -23.63
N TYR A 22 7.42 -13.32 -23.63
CA TYR A 22 8.38 -13.51 -24.72
C TYR A 22 9.41 -14.62 -24.49
N LEU A 23 9.53 -15.13 -23.26
CA LEU A 23 10.48 -16.20 -22.91
C LEU A 23 9.76 -17.55 -22.73
N SER A 24 8.47 -17.52 -22.40
CA SER A 24 7.67 -18.71 -22.12
C SER A 24 6.72 -19.04 -23.27
N LYS A 25 7.25 -19.72 -24.31
CA LYS A 25 6.53 -20.15 -25.54
C LYS A 25 5.20 -20.91 -25.31
N HIS A 26 5.00 -21.49 -24.12
CA HIS A 26 3.80 -22.27 -23.76
C HIS A 26 3.10 -21.75 -22.50
N ARG A 27 3.08 -20.41 -22.30
CA ARG A 27 2.49 -19.78 -21.09
C ARG A 27 1.07 -20.29 -20.80
N ALA A 28 0.17 -20.26 -21.78
CA ALA A 28 -1.23 -20.67 -21.58
C ALA A 28 -1.34 -22.17 -21.24
N GLN A 29 -0.62 -23.03 -21.94
CA GLN A 29 -0.62 -24.48 -21.68
C GLN A 29 -0.04 -24.80 -20.29
N ARG A 30 1.05 -24.12 -19.89
CA ARG A 30 1.65 -24.30 -18.56
C ARG A 30 0.72 -23.84 -17.45
N LEU A 31 0.09 -22.66 -17.57
CA LEU A 31 -0.88 -22.18 -16.59
C LEU A 31 -2.07 -23.13 -16.46
N LYS A 32 -2.59 -23.65 -17.59
CA LYS A 32 -3.66 -24.66 -17.58
C LYS A 32 -3.22 -25.96 -16.91
N ALA A 33 -1.99 -26.42 -17.18
CA ALA A 33 -1.44 -27.63 -16.56
C ALA A 33 -1.20 -27.45 -15.07
N ILE A 34 -0.71 -26.29 -14.63
CA ILE A 34 -0.58 -25.94 -13.20
C ILE A 34 -1.94 -25.98 -12.53
N GLY A 35 -2.96 -25.35 -13.13
CA GLY A 35 -4.33 -25.40 -12.61
C GLY A 35 -4.85 -26.85 -12.50
N HIS A 36 -4.57 -27.70 -13.49
CA HIS A 36 -4.92 -29.12 -13.44
C HIS A 36 -4.19 -29.85 -12.30
N GLN A 37 -2.88 -29.67 -12.15
CA GLN A 37 -2.09 -30.30 -11.08
C GLN A 37 -2.58 -29.89 -9.68
N ILE A 38 -2.92 -28.61 -9.49
CA ILE A 38 -3.51 -28.13 -8.23
C ILE A 38 -4.88 -28.79 -7.98
N ALA A 39 -5.72 -28.90 -9.01
CA ALA A 39 -7.05 -29.50 -8.88
C ALA A 39 -7.03 -31.00 -8.53
N ILE A 40 -5.96 -31.72 -8.90
CA ILE A 40 -5.79 -33.15 -8.61
C ILE A 40 -4.80 -33.45 -7.47
N ALA A 41 -4.31 -32.42 -6.76
CA ALA A 41 -3.37 -32.62 -5.65
C ALA A 41 -3.97 -33.55 -4.57
N ASP A 42 -3.12 -34.22 -3.80
CA ASP A 42 -3.53 -35.03 -2.66
C ASP A 42 -2.87 -34.49 -1.38
N PRO A 43 -3.64 -34.04 -0.37
CA PRO A 43 -5.10 -33.94 -0.40
C PRO A 43 -5.59 -32.89 -1.40
N PRO A 44 -6.78 -33.08 -2.00
CA PRO A 44 -7.32 -32.11 -2.95
C PRO A 44 -7.57 -30.78 -2.24
N PRO A 45 -7.37 -29.64 -2.92
CA PRO A 45 -7.79 -28.36 -2.39
C PRO A 45 -9.26 -28.47 -2.07
N HIS A 46 -9.61 -28.29 -0.80
CA HIS A 46 -11.02 -28.19 -0.44
C HIS A 46 -11.58 -26.98 -1.20
N ILE A 47 -12.47 -27.23 -2.18
CA ILE A 47 -13.09 -26.24 -3.08
C ILE A 47 -13.68 -25.03 -2.32
N LYS A 48 -13.90 -25.17 -1.01
CA LYS A 48 -14.54 -24.18 -0.15
C LYS A 48 -13.59 -23.45 0.80
N GLN A 49 -12.27 -23.71 0.77
CA GLN A 49 -11.29 -23.16 1.72
C GLN A 49 -9.91 -22.95 1.08
N VAL A 50 -9.86 -22.28 -0.07
CA VAL A 50 -8.59 -21.79 -0.64
C VAL A 50 -8.28 -20.44 -0.02
N ILE A 51 -7.05 -20.27 0.48
CA ILE A 51 -6.51 -18.98 0.91
C ILE A 51 -5.49 -18.54 -0.14
N GLU A 52 -5.74 -17.42 -0.79
CA GLU A 52 -4.74 -16.76 -1.65
C GLU A 52 -4.01 -15.67 -0.87
N ILE A 53 -2.69 -15.81 -0.81
CA ILE A 53 -1.82 -14.89 -0.10
C ILE A 53 -1.06 -14.05 -1.12
N PHE A 54 -1.29 -12.74 -1.09
CA PHE A 54 -0.55 -11.75 -1.86
C PHE A 54 0.41 -11.03 -0.92
N ASN A 55 1.71 -11.08 -1.22
CA ASN A 55 2.72 -10.30 -0.51
C ASN A 55 3.33 -9.28 -1.47
N THR A 56 3.45 -8.02 -1.05
CA THR A 56 3.99 -6.97 -1.90
C THR A 56 4.89 -6.01 -1.13
N HIS A 57 5.75 -5.33 -1.87
CA HIS A 57 6.49 -4.16 -1.42
C HIS A 57 6.32 -3.11 -2.52
N THR A 58 5.40 -2.16 -2.34
CA THR A 58 5.09 -1.15 -3.37
C THR A 58 6.17 -0.08 -3.42
N HIS A 59 6.19 0.70 -4.49
CA HIS A 59 7.23 1.69 -4.74
C HIS A 59 7.35 2.72 -3.59
N PRO A 60 8.53 3.00 -3.02
CA PRO A 60 8.66 3.85 -1.84
C PRO A 60 8.14 5.29 -2.06
N ARG A 61 7.74 5.93 -0.96
CA ARG A 61 7.42 7.36 -0.92
C ARG A 61 8.68 8.17 -0.60
N TYR A 62 9.18 8.95 -1.55
CA TYR A 62 10.44 9.69 -1.40
C TYR A 62 10.32 11.04 -0.66
N GLY A 63 9.11 11.54 -0.40
CA GLY A 63 8.91 12.75 0.41
C GLY A 63 7.46 13.09 0.73
N PRO A 64 7.23 14.06 1.65
CA PRO A 64 5.90 14.54 2.01
C PRO A 64 5.23 15.39 0.91
N SER A 65 6.00 16.16 0.13
CA SER A 65 5.44 17.08 -0.88
C SER A 65 5.03 16.37 -2.17
N ALA A 66 4.14 16.99 -2.94
CA ALA A 66 3.74 16.47 -4.25
C ALA A 66 4.92 16.43 -5.25
N GLU A 67 5.85 17.39 -5.15
CA GLU A 67 7.04 17.47 -5.98
C GLU A 67 8.04 16.34 -5.67
N GLU A 68 8.22 16.02 -4.38
CA GLU A 68 9.11 14.93 -3.92
C GLU A 68 8.49 13.55 -4.11
N ASN A 69 7.16 13.45 -4.02
CA ASN A 69 6.42 12.20 -4.21
C ASN A 69 6.01 11.98 -5.68
N SER A 70 6.93 12.27 -6.60
CA SER A 70 6.62 12.24 -8.04
C SER A 70 6.22 10.86 -8.56
N TYR A 71 6.54 9.77 -7.86
CA TYR A 71 6.22 8.39 -8.26
C TYR A 71 4.94 7.86 -7.62
N SER A 72 4.05 8.74 -7.14
CA SER A 72 2.75 8.35 -6.56
C SER A 72 1.91 7.47 -7.50
N VAL A 73 1.95 7.77 -8.80
CA VAL A 73 1.25 7.00 -9.85
C VAL A 73 1.73 5.56 -9.94
N HIS A 74 3.00 5.28 -9.63
CA HIS A 74 3.53 3.92 -9.62
C HIS A 74 2.87 3.09 -8.50
N ARG A 75 2.85 3.61 -7.26
CA ARG A 75 2.14 2.96 -6.15
C ARG A 75 0.65 2.79 -6.41
N LEU A 76 0.05 3.79 -7.04
CA LEU A 76 -1.35 3.78 -7.41
C LEU A 76 -1.66 2.65 -8.40
N SER A 77 -0.84 2.53 -9.46
CA SER A 77 -0.97 1.45 -10.45
C SER A 77 -0.74 0.06 -9.84
N GLN A 78 0.23 -0.07 -8.92
CA GLN A 78 0.51 -1.31 -8.20
C GLN A 78 -0.66 -1.72 -7.31
N SER A 79 -1.27 -0.77 -6.60
CA SER A 79 -2.43 -1.03 -5.75
C SER A 79 -3.68 -1.33 -6.56
N TRP A 80 -3.82 -0.71 -7.73
CA TRP A 80 -4.89 -1.02 -8.68
C TRP A 80 -4.78 -2.45 -9.23
N GLU A 81 -3.58 -2.87 -9.64
CA GLU A 81 -3.31 -4.24 -10.08
C GLU A 81 -3.57 -5.23 -8.94
N MET A 82 -3.10 -4.93 -7.72
CA MET A 82 -3.38 -5.73 -6.54
C MET A 82 -4.89 -5.86 -6.28
N ALA A 83 -5.65 -4.77 -6.40
CA ALA A 83 -7.10 -4.81 -6.22
C ALA A 83 -7.79 -5.71 -7.26
N LYS A 84 -7.32 -5.73 -8.52
CA LYS A 84 -7.82 -6.67 -9.55
C LYS A 84 -7.55 -8.13 -9.15
N LEU A 85 -6.34 -8.43 -8.64
CA LEU A 85 -5.99 -9.78 -8.19
C LEU A 85 -6.83 -10.24 -6.99
N ILE A 86 -6.99 -9.36 -5.98
CA ILE A 86 -7.81 -9.61 -4.79
C ILE A 86 -9.27 -9.85 -5.19
N ARG A 87 -9.86 -8.99 -6.05
CA ARG A 87 -11.22 -9.20 -6.55
C ARG A 87 -11.37 -10.52 -7.27
N GLY A 88 -10.48 -10.81 -8.22
CA GLY A 88 -10.53 -12.05 -8.98
C GLY A 88 -10.43 -13.30 -8.09
N ALA A 89 -9.61 -13.25 -7.03
CA ALA A 89 -9.54 -14.32 -6.03
C ALA A 89 -10.84 -14.46 -5.23
N ALA A 90 -11.40 -13.33 -4.77
CA ALA A 90 -12.65 -13.32 -4.02
C ALA A 90 -13.85 -13.78 -4.86
N GLU A 91 -13.92 -13.41 -6.14
CA GLU A 91 -14.95 -13.86 -7.10
C GLU A 91 -14.91 -15.37 -7.34
N ARG A 92 -13.74 -16.00 -7.19
CA ARG A 92 -13.60 -17.47 -7.19
C ARG A 92 -14.02 -18.13 -5.87
N GLY A 93 -14.42 -17.34 -4.87
CA GLY A 93 -14.80 -17.80 -3.54
C GLY A 93 -13.61 -18.10 -2.63
N HIS A 94 -12.41 -17.59 -2.96
CA HIS A 94 -11.22 -17.80 -2.12
C HIS A 94 -11.17 -16.75 -0.99
N MET A 95 -10.65 -17.16 0.16
CA MET A 95 -10.23 -16.21 1.19
C MET A 95 -8.97 -15.50 0.69
N VAL A 96 -8.89 -14.19 0.91
CA VAL A 96 -7.76 -13.38 0.46
C VAL A 96 -7.04 -12.81 1.66
N MET A 97 -5.72 -12.89 1.62
CA MET A 97 -4.82 -12.17 2.52
C MET A 97 -3.82 -11.40 1.68
N ALA A 98 -3.89 -10.07 1.67
CA ALA A 98 -2.90 -9.22 1.01
C ALA A 98 -2.09 -8.49 2.08
N LEU A 99 -0.77 -8.64 2.09
CA LEU A 99 0.09 -8.08 3.12
C LEU A 99 1.43 -7.57 2.57
N GLY A 100 2.17 -6.87 3.42
CA GLY A 100 3.51 -6.36 3.13
C GLY A 100 3.61 -4.85 3.32
N ASP A 101 4.63 -4.26 2.72
CA ASP A 101 4.90 -2.82 2.78
C ASP A 101 4.22 -2.10 1.61
N PHE A 102 3.16 -1.36 1.89
CA PHE A 102 2.41 -0.61 0.89
C PHE A 102 2.91 0.83 0.72
N ASN A 103 3.92 1.25 1.49
CA ASN A 103 4.57 2.57 1.40
C ASN A 103 3.62 3.79 1.39
N ASP A 104 2.38 3.59 1.86
CA ASP A 104 1.35 4.60 1.95
C ASP A 104 0.56 4.44 3.25
N VAL A 105 0.04 5.55 3.73
CA VAL A 105 -0.67 5.67 5.00
C VAL A 105 -2.19 5.48 4.81
N PRO A 106 -2.95 5.27 5.89
CA PRO A 106 -4.41 5.08 5.81
C PRO A 106 -5.09 6.27 5.12
N GLU A 107 -6.21 6.01 4.44
CA GLU A 107 -6.97 6.99 3.63
C GLU A 107 -6.20 7.64 2.47
N SER A 108 -4.97 7.18 2.17
CA SER A 108 -4.33 7.51 0.89
C SER A 108 -5.12 6.90 -0.28
N LEU A 109 -4.92 7.45 -1.48
CA LEU A 109 -5.51 6.88 -2.71
C LEU A 109 -5.21 5.39 -2.88
N PRO A 110 -3.94 4.92 -2.77
CA PRO A 110 -3.63 3.50 -2.91
C PRO A 110 -4.29 2.62 -1.84
N TYR A 111 -4.37 3.11 -0.60
CA TYR A 111 -5.09 2.42 0.48
C TYR A 111 -6.59 2.28 0.18
N ARG A 112 -7.25 3.36 -0.27
CA ARG A 112 -8.68 3.37 -0.64
C ARG A 112 -8.96 2.44 -1.81
N ILE A 113 -8.08 2.37 -2.81
CA ILE A 113 -8.21 1.39 -3.91
C ILE A 113 -8.32 -0.05 -3.38
N ILE A 114 -7.51 -0.43 -2.38
CA ILE A 114 -7.58 -1.78 -1.81
C ILE A 114 -8.86 -1.96 -0.99
N CYS A 115 -9.20 -1.03 -0.11
CA CYS A 115 -10.33 -1.19 0.82
C CYS A 115 -11.70 -1.03 0.14
N ASP A 116 -11.81 -0.14 -0.85
CA ASP A 116 -13.10 0.26 -1.44
C ASP A 116 -13.41 -0.46 -2.75
N LEU A 117 -12.41 -1.05 -3.41
CA LEU A 117 -12.62 -1.86 -4.63
C LEU A 117 -12.45 -3.36 -4.39
N THR A 118 -12.30 -3.81 -3.16
CA THR A 118 -12.15 -5.24 -2.87
C THR A 118 -12.92 -5.61 -1.61
N PRO A 119 -13.22 -6.90 -1.38
CA PRO A 119 -13.79 -7.36 -0.11
C PRO A 119 -12.74 -7.50 1.01
N ALA A 120 -11.48 -7.14 0.76
CA ALA A 120 -10.43 -7.19 1.78
C ALA A 120 -10.49 -5.94 2.67
N ARG A 121 -10.33 -6.16 3.98
CA ARG A 121 -10.37 -5.10 4.99
C ARG A 121 -9.05 -5.01 5.73
N ASP A 122 -8.66 -3.79 6.10
CA ASP A 122 -7.49 -3.56 6.94
C ASP A 122 -7.69 -4.19 8.33
N ALA A 123 -6.93 -5.24 8.63
CA ALA A 123 -7.04 -5.97 9.88
C ALA A 123 -6.80 -5.08 11.11
N TRP A 124 -5.96 -4.05 11.00
CA TRP A 124 -5.73 -3.12 12.09
C TRP A 124 -6.95 -2.25 12.32
N ARG A 125 -7.49 -1.62 11.27
CA ARG A 125 -8.60 -0.66 11.41
C ARG A 125 -9.95 -1.28 11.71
N VAL A 126 -10.12 -2.58 11.44
CA VAL A 126 -11.28 -3.31 11.95
C VAL A 126 -11.30 -3.29 13.49
N LEU A 127 -10.14 -3.34 14.15
CA LEU A 127 -10.05 -3.30 15.62
C LEU A 127 -9.78 -1.88 16.16
N HIS A 128 -9.09 -1.04 15.40
CA HIS A 128 -8.74 0.35 15.74
C HIS A 128 -9.28 1.31 14.66
N PRO A 129 -10.61 1.47 14.54
CA PRO A 129 -11.22 2.28 13.46
C PRO A 129 -10.73 3.74 13.49
N ASP A 130 -10.42 4.21 14.68
CA ASP A 130 -9.94 5.55 14.97
C ASP A 130 -8.40 5.72 14.97
N SER A 131 -7.64 4.70 14.57
CA SER A 131 -6.18 4.81 14.43
C SER A 131 -5.75 5.98 13.53
N SER A 132 -4.51 6.44 13.69
CA SER A 132 -3.97 7.58 12.95
C SER A 132 -4.05 7.41 11.42
N LEU A 133 -4.31 8.50 10.72
CA LEU A 133 -4.28 8.60 9.27
C LEU A 133 -2.87 8.91 8.75
N GLY A 134 -1.84 8.96 9.60
CA GLY A 134 -0.45 9.17 9.19
C GLY A 134 0.37 9.93 10.23
N PRO A 135 1.50 10.54 9.85
CA PRO A 135 2.25 11.40 10.77
C PRO A 135 1.41 12.63 11.15
N ALA A 136 1.66 13.16 12.35
CA ALA A 136 0.79 14.16 12.98
C ALA A 136 0.76 15.53 12.25
N ASP A 137 1.72 15.77 11.37
CA ASP A 137 1.79 16.95 10.51
C ASP A 137 1.10 16.79 9.15
N ARG A 138 0.61 15.59 8.81
CA ARG A 138 -0.19 15.35 7.61
C ARG A 138 -1.53 16.09 7.71
N ASP A 139 -1.96 16.75 6.63
CA ASP A 139 -3.17 17.57 6.64
C ASP A 139 -4.44 16.84 7.10
N LEU A 140 -4.64 15.59 6.67
CA LEU A 140 -5.78 14.77 7.12
C LEU A 140 -5.74 14.48 8.62
N GLU A 141 -4.56 14.23 9.20
CA GLU A 141 -4.44 13.96 10.64
C GLU A 141 -4.53 15.27 11.44
N ARG A 142 -3.92 16.35 10.95
CA ARG A 142 -4.05 17.71 11.53
C ARG A 142 -5.52 18.16 11.58
N ALA A 143 -6.31 17.85 10.55
CA ALA A 143 -7.72 18.18 10.49
C ALA A 143 -8.54 17.50 11.61
N ARG A 144 -8.10 16.34 12.12
CA ARG A 144 -8.73 15.64 13.24
C ARG A 144 -8.50 16.31 14.59
N ARG A 145 -7.57 17.28 14.69
CA ARG A 145 -7.24 18.04 15.89
C ARG A 145 -6.94 17.17 17.12
N ARG A 146 -6.34 16.00 16.90
CA ARG A 146 -5.93 15.08 17.96
C ARG A 146 -4.60 15.52 18.59
N PRO A 147 -4.33 15.16 19.86
CA PRO A 147 -3.04 15.40 20.47
C PRO A 147 -1.93 14.65 19.72
N ILE A 148 -0.68 15.15 19.80
CA ILE A 148 0.48 14.43 19.26
C ILE A 148 0.56 13.08 19.99
N PRO A 149 0.58 11.95 19.26
CA PRO A 149 0.59 10.64 19.89
C PRO A 149 1.92 10.41 20.61
N THR A 150 1.86 9.66 21.70
CA THR A 150 3.05 9.17 22.40
C THR A 150 3.65 7.95 21.68
N ALA A 151 4.88 7.60 22.02
CA ALA A 151 5.55 6.41 21.50
C ALA A 151 4.70 5.15 21.71
N GLU A 152 4.17 4.97 22.92
CA GLU A 152 3.34 3.82 23.25
C GLU A 152 2.01 3.83 22.49
N PHE A 153 1.31 4.97 22.49
CA PHE A 153 0.03 5.10 21.77
C PHE A 153 0.20 4.82 20.27
N ASN A 154 1.35 5.21 19.70
CA ASN A 154 1.65 4.90 18.30
C ASN A 154 1.75 3.41 18.02
N ILE A 155 2.32 2.63 18.94
CA ILE A 155 2.47 1.18 18.80
C ILE A 155 1.16 0.46 19.07
N THR A 156 0.46 0.83 20.14
CA THR A 156 -0.73 0.09 20.62
C THR A 156 -2.01 0.47 19.90
N GLU A 157 -2.18 1.75 19.53
CA GLU A 157 -3.42 2.24 18.91
C GLU A 157 -3.26 2.57 17.43
N ASN A 158 -2.21 3.31 17.08
CA ASN A 158 -2.04 3.75 15.69
C ASN A 158 -1.42 2.69 14.78
N GLY A 159 -0.86 1.62 15.34
CA GLY A 159 -0.22 0.53 14.59
C GLY A 159 1.01 0.98 13.81
N VAL A 160 1.78 1.93 14.34
CA VAL A 160 2.98 2.47 13.68
C VAL A 160 4.04 1.39 13.56
N THR A 161 4.53 1.22 12.33
CA THR A 161 5.52 0.20 11.98
C THR A 161 6.85 0.81 11.57
N SER A 162 6.84 2.00 10.98
CA SER A 162 8.06 2.67 10.53
C SER A 162 8.17 4.07 11.14
N ASN A 163 9.40 4.61 11.19
CA ASN A 163 9.71 5.93 11.71
C ASN A 163 9.23 6.21 13.15
N SER A 164 8.97 5.21 13.99
CA SER A 164 8.70 5.40 15.41
C SER A 164 9.96 5.88 16.16
N VAL A 165 9.79 6.61 17.27
CA VAL A 165 10.91 6.94 18.18
C VAL A 165 11.51 5.71 18.86
N TYR A 166 10.76 4.59 18.95
CA TYR A 166 11.31 3.32 19.41
C TYR A 166 12.29 2.69 18.41
N ASN A 167 12.20 3.06 17.12
CA ASN A 167 13.05 2.49 16.08
C ASN A 167 14.39 3.25 15.98
N THR A 168 15.49 2.53 16.24
CA THR A 168 16.84 3.10 16.23
C THR A 168 17.31 3.58 14.86
N TRP A 169 16.70 3.13 13.75
CA TRP A 169 17.00 3.63 12.41
C TRP A 169 16.64 5.11 12.25
N ARG A 170 15.62 5.58 12.97
CA ARG A 170 15.23 7.00 13.01
C ARG A 170 16.15 7.86 13.90
N TRP A 171 16.90 7.24 14.80
CA TRP A 171 17.69 7.99 15.78
C TRP A 171 18.77 8.85 15.13
N SER A 172 19.18 9.90 15.84
CA SER A 172 20.30 10.73 15.40
C SER A 172 21.58 9.91 15.27
N LYS A 173 22.51 10.34 14.41
CA LYS A 173 23.83 9.67 14.27
C LYS A 173 24.59 9.61 15.59
N SER A 174 24.38 10.57 16.50
CA SER A 174 24.97 10.55 17.84
C SER A 174 24.41 9.41 18.70
N GLN A 175 23.08 9.27 18.74
CA GLN A 175 22.41 8.17 19.43
C GLN A 175 22.77 6.81 18.83
N GLN A 176 22.82 6.69 17.49
CA GLN A 176 23.23 5.46 16.82
C GLN A 176 24.68 5.04 17.18
N ARG A 177 25.60 6.00 17.33
CA ARG A 177 26.98 5.73 17.78
C ARG A 177 27.08 5.27 19.24
N SER A 178 26.02 5.49 20.02
CA SER A 178 25.94 5.06 21.43
C SER A 178 25.40 3.63 21.56
N LEU A 179 24.98 3.00 20.47
CA LEU A 179 24.58 1.59 20.43
C LEU A 179 25.80 0.67 20.33
N GLY A 180 25.68 -0.52 20.88
CA GLY A 180 26.61 -1.62 20.62
C GLY A 180 27.08 -2.36 21.88
N PRO A 181 27.95 -3.36 21.71
CA PRO A 181 28.44 -4.17 22.82
C PRO A 181 29.14 -3.32 23.88
N GLY A 182 28.79 -3.54 25.15
CA GLY A 182 29.40 -2.83 26.29
C GLY A 182 28.92 -1.39 26.49
N ARG A 183 27.89 -0.94 25.76
CA ARG A 183 27.21 0.34 25.98
C ARG A 183 25.99 0.16 26.88
N ASP A 184 25.64 1.19 27.64
CA ASP A 184 24.42 1.18 28.45
C ASP A 184 23.16 1.20 27.57
N PRO A 185 22.16 0.32 27.81
CA PRO A 185 20.92 0.32 27.03
C PRO A 185 20.16 1.64 27.16
N MET A 186 19.92 2.33 26.04
CA MET A 186 19.16 3.59 26.04
C MET A 186 17.64 3.35 25.97
N SER A 187 16.88 3.52 27.05
CA SER A 187 15.41 3.41 26.99
C SER A 187 14.74 4.66 26.39
N VAL A 188 13.65 4.48 25.65
CA VAL A 188 12.77 5.58 25.23
C VAL A 188 11.53 5.52 26.13
N PRO A 189 11.18 6.59 26.87
CA PRO A 189 9.98 6.63 27.68
C PRO A 189 8.70 6.43 26.86
N ALA A 190 7.72 5.72 27.41
CA ALA A 190 6.45 5.39 26.75
C ALA A 190 5.62 6.63 26.36
N ASP A 191 5.73 7.71 27.13
CA ASP A 191 5.08 9.00 26.93
C ASP A 191 5.85 9.94 25.99
N SER A 192 6.98 9.51 25.43
CA SER A 192 7.77 10.31 24.49
C SER A 192 6.92 10.75 23.28
N PRO A 193 6.86 12.05 22.93
CA PRO A 193 6.10 12.50 21.76
C PRO A 193 6.63 11.89 20.46
N ASP A 194 5.74 11.28 19.67
CA ASP A 194 6.09 10.58 18.45
C ASP A 194 5.27 11.05 17.23
N LYS A 195 5.59 12.25 16.75
CA LYS A 195 4.86 12.88 15.64
C LYS A 195 5.11 12.28 14.24
N ARG A 196 6.15 11.44 14.07
CA ARG A 196 6.64 10.99 12.74
C ARG A 196 6.37 9.51 12.44
N GLY A 197 5.65 8.81 13.32
CA GLY A 197 5.33 7.41 13.13
C GLY A 197 4.46 7.19 11.88
N HIS A 198 4.80 6.18 11.10
CA HIS A 198 4.04 5.77 9.92
C HIS A 198 3.54 4.33 10.07
N ARG A 199 2.27 4.11 9.73
CA ARG A 199 1.73 2.77 9.48
C ARG A 199 1.68 2.58 7.97
N ILE A 200 2.63 1.80 7.45
CA ILE A 200 2.79 1.52 6.02
C ILE A 200 2.85 0.03 5.71
N ASP A 201 2.99 -0.80 6.73
CA ASP A 201 2.87 -2.25 6.64
C ASP A 201 1.44 -2.66 6.99
N TYR A 202 0.80 -3.47 6.13
CA TYR A 202 -0.60 -3.83 6.27
C TYR A 202 -0.81 -5.34 6.19
N ILE A 203 -1.94 -5.77 6.77
CA ILE A 203 -2.57 -7.05 6.49
C ILE A 203 -4.02 -6.77 6.13
N PHE A 204 -4.37 -6.89 4.85
CA PHE A 204 -5.72 -6.82 4.33
C PHE A 204 -6.31 -8.22 4.21
N ILE A 205 -7.52 -8.43 4.73
CA ILE A 205 -8.11 -9.77 4.86
C ILE A 205 -9.56 -9.74 4.41
N SER A 206 -9.96 -10.68 3.55
CA SER A 206 -11.37 -10.95 3.29
C SER A 206 -11.92 -11.96 4.30
N SER A 207 -13.19 -11.81 4.68
CA SER A 207 -13.81 -12.73 5.65
C SER A 207 -14.00 -14.15 5.11
N GLY A 208 -13.78 -14.39 3.81
CA GLY A 208 -14.00 -15.69 3.17
C GLY A 208 -15.38 -16.25 3.51
N SER A 209 -16.44 -15.42 3.40
CA SER A 209 -17.79 -15.77 3.83
C SER A 209 -18.25 -17.07 3.16
N LEU A 210 -18.81 -17.97 3.97
CA LEU A 210 -19.33 -19.26 3.54
C LEU A 210 -20.86 -19.25 3.76
N PRO A 211 -21.66 -18.72 2.80
CA PRO A 211 -23.11 -18.63 2.94
C PRO A 211 -23.77 -19.98 3.24
N HIS A 212 -23.22 -21.07 2.69
CA HIS A 212 -23.70 -22.43 2.89
C HIS A 212 -23.42 -23.00 4.29
N LEU A 213 -22.64 -22.30 5.12
CA LEU A 213 -22.43 -22.59 6.54
C LEU A 213 -23.10 -21.53 7.42
N GLY A 214 -24.29 -21.06 7.03
CA GLY A 214 -25.07 -20.10 7.81
C GLY A 214 -24.40 -18.73 7.96
N GLY A 215 -23.63 -18.30 6.95
CA GLY A 215 -22.92 -17.01 6.98
C GLY A 215 -21.62 -17.03 7.81
N SER A 216 -21.11 -18.20 8.17
CA SER A 216 -19.83 -18.35 8.87
C SER A 216 -18.66 -17.80 8.05
N GLY A 217 -17.61 -17.32 8.72
CA GLY A 217 -16.42 -16.80 8.06
C GLY A 217 -15.29 -16.54 9.03
N TRP A 218 -14.22 -15.95 8.51
CA TRP A 218 -13.05 -15.54 9.27
C TRP A 218 -13.23 -14.12 9.79
N VAL A 219 -12.95 -13.94 11.09
CA VAL A 219 -12.96 -12.65 11.78
C VAL A 219 -11.58 -12.35 12.34
N ILE A 220 -11.26 -11.06 12.44
CA ILE A 220 -10.04 -10.58 13.06
C ILE A 220 -10.26 -10.54 14.58
N LYS A 221 -9.45 -11.32 15.31
CA LYS A 221 -9.51 -11.42 16.79
C LYS A 221 -8.47 -10.55 17.51
N ASP A 222 -7.35 -10.30 16.85
CA ASP A 222 -6.22 -9.56 17.40
C ASP A 222 -5.41 -8.94 16.26
N ALA A 223 -4.89 -7.74 16.47
CA ALA A 223 -3.87 -7.12 15.64
C ALA A 223 -2.87 -6.39 16.56
N ARG A 224 -1.56 -6.53 16.30
CA ARG A 224 -0.52 -5.90 17.14
C ARG A 224 0.76 -5.65 16.36
N VAL A 225 1.49 -4.60 16.75
CA VAL A 225 2.86 -4.38 16.30
C VAL A 225 3.77 -5.30 17.11
N GLY A 226 4.71 -5.97 16.45
CA GLY A 226 5.67 -6.88 17.08
C GLY A 226 7.09 -6.68 16.55
N MET A 227 8.04 -7.47 17.07
CA MET A 227 9.47 -7.30 16.76
C MET A 227 9.97 -5.88 17.07
N ILE A 228 9.45 -5.30 18.15
CA ILE A 228 9.83 -3.97 18.66
C ILE A 228 11.11 -4.03 19.49
N GLU A 229 11.51 -5.24 19.88
CA GLU A 229 12.67 -5.51 20.71
C GLU A 229 13.97 -5.16 19.97
N ARG A 230 15.01 -4.91 20.75
CA ARG A 230 16.34 -4.63 20.22
C ARG A 230 17.19 -5.88 20.22
N HIS A 231 18.13 -5.93 19.28
CA HIS A 231 19.15 -6.96 19.28
C HIS A 231 19.91 -6.93 20.62
N PRO A 232 20.06 -8.07 21.34
CA PRO A 232 20.55 -8.08 22.72
C PRO A 232 21.99 -7.53 22.89
N GLN A 233 22.87 -7.78 21.91
CA GLN A 233 24.26 -7.29 21.95
C GLN A 233 24.45 -5.92 21.26
N LEU A 234 23.88 -5.75 20.07
CA LEU A 234 24.05 -4.54 19.26
C LEU A 234 23.14 -3.39 19.71
N GLN A 235 22.08 -3.67 20.48
CA GLN A 235 21.09 -2.72 20.99
C GLN A 235 20.32 -1.93 19.90
N CYS A 236 20.52 -2.25 18.62
CA CYS A 236 19.75 -1.68 17.52
C CYS A 236 18.41 -2.43 17.32
N SER A 237 17.46 -1.77 16.67
CA SER A 237 16.23 -2.39 16.17
C SER A 237 16.55 -3.48 15.14
N LEU A 238 15.71 -4.51 15.07
CA LEU A 238 15.92 -5.66 14.17
C LEU A 238 15.72 -5.30 12.70
N SER A 239 14.86 -4.31 12.42
CA SER A 239 14.69 -3.68 11.11
C SER A 239 14.33 -2.20 11.29
N ASP A 240 14.40 -1.43 10.20
CA ASP A 240 13.84 -0.08 10.08
C ASP A 240 12.31 -0.04 10.13
N HIS A 241 11.67 -1.21 10.05
CA HIS A 241 10.25 -1.45 10.28
C HIS A 241 10.02 -2.39 11.47
N PHE A 242 8.91 -2.25 12.15
CA PHE A 242 8.36 -3.24 13.07
C PHE A 242 7.36 -4.12 12.32
N SER A 243 7.19 -5.35 12.79
CA SER A 243 6.25 -6.30 12.17
C SER A 243 4.81 -6.00 12.55
N VAL A 244 3.86 -6.31 11.67
CA VAL A 244 2.43 -6.34 11.96
C VAL A 244 1.98 -7.79 12.10
N HIS A 245 1.21 -8.07 13.14
CA HIS A 245 0.64 -9.38 13.42
C HIS A 245 -0.88 -9.27 13.42
N ALA A 246 -1.56 -10.25 12.85
CA ALA A 246 -3.01 -10.41 12.98
C ALA A 246 -3.35 -11.86 13.33
N THR A 247 -4.30 -12.04 14.26
CA THR A 247 -4.84 -13.35 14.60
C THR A 247 -6.25 -13.45 14.06
N LEU A 248 -6.49 -14.44 13.21
CA LEU A 248 -7.82 -14.74 12.69
C LEU A 248 -8.47 -15.87 13.46
N GLY A 249 -9.79 -15.82 13.56
CA GLY A 249 -10.58 -16.95 14.06
C GLY A 249 -11.74 -17.24 13.13
N PHE A 250 -12.04 -18.52 12.96
CA PHE A 250 -13.28 -18.93 12.33
C PHE A 250 -14.44 -18.66 13.28
N HIS A 251 -15.49 -18.00 12.79
CA HIS A 251 -16.65 -17.58 13.56
C HIS A 251 -17.94 -18.02 12.89
N VAL A 252 -18.85 -18.55 13.70
CA VAL A 252 -20.18 -19.00 13.29
C VAL A 252 -21.21 -18.06 13.91
N PRO A 253 -21.91 -17.25 13.11
CA PRO A 253 -22.89 -16.30 13.63
C PRO A 253 -24.07 -17.04 14.24
N GLN A 254 -24.66 -16.46 15.28
CA GLN A 254 -25.85 -17.02 15.90
C GLN A 254 -27.08 -16.63 15.06
N PRO A 255 -28.06 -17.52 14.83
CA PRO A 255 -29.31 -17.11 14.21
C PRO A 255 -29.96 -16.03 15.08
N GLU A 256 -30.33 -14.91 14.46
CA GLU A 256 -31.03 -13.82 15.14
C GLU A 256 -32.30 -14.37 15.79
N SER A 257 -32.26 -14.60 17.11
CA SER A 257 -33.48 -14.78 17.88
C SER A 257 -34.19 -13.43 17.87
N SER A 258 -35.41 -13.40 17.36
CA SER A 258 -36.34 -12.29 17.38
C SER A 258 -36.71 -11.88 18.81
N SER A 259 -35.77 -11.26 19.50
CA SER A 259 -35.99 -10.54 20.74
C SER A 259 -35.24 -9.22 20.64
N ALA A 260 -35.91 -8.22 20.07
CA ALA A 260 -35.59 -6.84 20.30
C ALA A 260 -35.73 -6.57 21.81
N SER A 261 -34.66 -6.75 22.58
CA SER A 261 -34.53 -6.18 23.91
C SER A 261 -33.79 -4.86 23.75
N SER A 262 -34.54 -3.77 23.93
CA SER A 262 -34.03 -2.41 24.07
C SER A 262 -32.82 -2.37 25.00
N SER A 263 -31.67 -1.98 24.47
CA SER A 263 -30.56 -1.51 25.28
C SER A 263 -31.01 -0.23 25.99
N ASN A 264 -31.21 -0.35 27.31
CA ASN A 264 -31.31 0.79 28.22
C ASN A 264 -29.98 1.55 28.16
N ASP A 265 -29.99 2.65 27.42
CA ASP A 265 -28.97 3.69 27.49
C ASP A 265 -29.24 4.51 28.76
N GLN A 266 -28.61 4.10 29.87
CA GLN A 266 -28.57 4.94 31.07
C GLN A 266 -27.52 6.03 30.85
N GLY A 267 -28.00 7.17 30.33
CA GLY A 267 -27.25 8.42 30.33
C GLY A 267 -26.77 8.74 31.74
N THR A 268 -25.46 8.88 31.89
CA THR A 268 -24.84 9.35 33.13
C THR A 268 -25.09 10.85 33.22
N GLU A 269 -25.79 11.29 34.27
CA GLU A 269 -26.00 12.70 34.58
C GLU A 269 -24.64 13.41 34.73
N VAL A 270 -24.48 14.53 34.00
CA VAL A 270 -23.30 15.38 34.08
C VAL A 270 -23.52 16.39 35.20
N ASP A 271 -22.75 16.28 36.28
CA ASP A 271 -22.67 17.26 37.34
C ASP A 271 -22.15 18.61 36.79
N ALA A 272 -22.97 19.64 36.87
CA ALA A 272 -22.75 20.96 36.27
C ALA A 272 -21.86 21.91 37.11
N GLU A 273 -20.97 21.40 37.97
CA GLU A 273 -20.14 22.23 38.86
C GLU A 273 -18.61 22.13 38.63
N GLY A 274 -18.16 21.46 37.56
CA GLY A 274 -16.72 21.30 37.26
C GLY A 274 -16.12 22.24 36.20
N VAL A 275 -16.91 23.11 35.57
CA VAL A 275 -16.55 23.78 34.30
C VAL A 275 -15.54 24.95 34.45
N ASP A 276 -15.14 25.32 35.67
CA ASP A 276 -14.29 26.51 35.88
C ASP A 276 -12.81 26.24 36.22
N ARG A 277 -12.28 25.05 35.90
CA ARG A 277 -10.83 24.79 35.99
C ARG A 277 -10.31 24.15 34.71
N GLY A 278 -9.89 25.02 33.78
CA GLY A 278 -9.21 24.63 32.56
C GLY A 278 -7.99 23.76 32.83
N THR A 279 -8.16 22.45 32.70
CA THR A 279 -7.10 21.44 32.61
C THR A 279 -7.71 20.14 32.12
N TYR A 280 -7.13 19.59 31.05
CA TYR A 280 -7.45 18.33 30.36
C TYR A 280 -8.62 18.39 29.36
N LEU A 281 -8.25 18.65 28.10
CA LEU A 281 -8.99 18.12 26.95
C LEU A 281 -9.12 16.61 27.14
N GLU A 282 -10.35 16.12 27.14
CA GLU A 282 -10.69 14.70 27.14
C GLU A 282 -9.81 13.96 26.11
N SER A 283 -9.00 13.03 26.61
CA SER A 283 -8.35 12.04 25.76
C SER A 283 -9.45 11.17 25.14
N PRO A 284 -9.52 10.99 23.80
CA PRO A 284 -10.50 10.09 23.23
C PRO A 284 -10.18 8.65 23.68
N THR A 285 -10.99 8.16 24.60
CA THR A 285 -11.48 6.77 24.70
C THR A 285 -10.47 5.64 24.45
N SER A 286 -9.64 5.36 25.45
CA SER A 286 -9.13 3.99 25.67
C SER A 286 -10.21 3.02 26.19
N SER A 287 -11.44 3.49 26.39
CA SER A 287 -12.54 2.75 27.05
C SER A 287 -13.47 1.97 26.12
N GLU A 288 -13.50 2.23 24.80
CA GLU A 288 -14.28 1.39 23.86
C GLU A 288 -13.59 0.04 23.55
N PHE A 289 -12.33 -0.11 23.93
CA PHE A 289 -11.49 -1.28 23.62
C PHE A 289 -11.88 -2.59 24.31
N ARG A 290 -12.73 -2.56 25.34
CA ARG A 290 -13.07 -3.78 26.10
C ARG A 290 -14.08 -4.71 25.41
N ASN A 291 -14.74 -4.28 24.32
CA ASN A 291 -15.80 -5.06 23.65
C ASN A 291 -15.44 -5.70 22.29
N ILE A 292 -14.18 -5.61 21.83
CA ILE A 292 -13.76 -6.08 20.50
C ILE A 292 -13.68 -7.62 20.39
N ARG A 293 -13.52 -8.33 21.52
CA ARG A 293 -13.48 -9.80 21.58
C ARG A 293 -14.82 -10.42 21.97
N THR A 294 -15.92 -9.73 21.67
CA THR A 294 -17.27 -10.22 21.92
C THR A 294 -17.83 -10.91 20.68
N ARG A 295 -18.75 -11.85 20.89
CA ARG A 295 -19.48 -12.50 19.79
C ARG A 295 -20.19 -11.48 18.89
N ALA A 296 -20.82 -10.46 19.49
CA ALA A 296 -21.50 -9.39 18.77
C ALA A 296 -20.56 -8.60 17.85
N SER A 297 -19.31 -8.33 18.28
CA SER A 297 -18.30 -7.72 17.42
C SER A 297 -17.94 -8.61 16.24
N TYR A 298 -17.76 -9.92 16.45
CA TYR A 298 -17.48 -10.87 15.39
C TYR A 298 -18.65 -11.06 14.40
N ASP A 299 -19.89 -11.06 14.89
CA ASP A 299 -21.09 -11.04 14.05
C ASP A 299 -21.14 -9.77 13.19
N GLY A 300 -20.83 -8.60 13.79
CA GLY A 300 -20.69 -7.32 13.08
C GLY A 300 -19.63 -7.38 11.98
N GLN A 301 -18.46 -7.96 12.25
CA GLN A 301 -17.42 -8.13 11.24
C GLN A 301 -17.88 -8.98 10.05
N LEU A 302 -18.66 -10.05 10.26
CA LEU A 302 -19.17 -10.85 9.14
C LEU A 302 -20.27 -10.12 8.38
N ARG A 303 -21.14 -9.39 9.08
CA ARG A 303 -22.18 -8.54 8.46
C ARG A 303 -21.57 -7.46 7.58
N ASP A 304 -20.59 -6.73 8.08
CA ASP A 304 -19.93 -5.65 7.33
C ASP A 304 -19.18 -6.20 6.11
N ALA A 305 -18.63 -7.42 6.20
CA ALA A 305 -18.01 -8.07 5.05
C ALA A 305 -19.01 -8.60 4.01
N SER A 306 -20.27 -8.84 4.41
CA SER A 306 -21.34 -9.23 3.49
C SER A 306 -21.95 -8.04 2.76
N MET A 307 -21.84 -6.84 3.34
CA MET A 307 -22.13 -5.59 2.64
C MET A 307 -21.00 -5.38 1.63
N GLY A 308 -21.27 -5.66 0.35
CA GLY A 308 -20.28 -5.55 -0.72
C GLY A 308 -19.60 -4.18 -0.79
N SER A 309 -18.48 -4.10 -1.48
CA SER A 309 -17.73 -2.85 -1.61
C SER A 309 -18.58 -1.75 -2.28
N ASN A 310 -18.63 -0.55 -1.69
CA ASN A 310 -19.36 0.60 -2.25
C ASN A 310 -18.77 1.13 -3.58
N GLY A 311 -17.64 0.57 -4.02
CA GLY A 311 -16.87 1.10 -5.14
C GLY A 311 -16.22 2.43 -4.79
N LEU A 312 -15.41 2.96 -5.70
CA LEU A 312 -14.84 4.30 -5.53
C LEU A 312 -15.81 5.39 -6.00
N PRO A 313 -15.89 6.53 -5.30
CA PRO A 313 -16.58 7.71 -5.79
C PRO A 313 -16.02 8.20 -7.14
N VAL A 314 -16.87 8.77 -7.99
CA VAL A 314 -16.46 9.33 -9.31
C VAL A 314 -15.33 10.36 -9.17
N SER A 315 -15.37 11.19 -8.11
CA SER A 315 -14.31 12.16 -7.80
C SER A 315 -12.96 11.52 -7.53
N THR A 316 -12.92 10.28 -7.03
CA THR A 316 -11.67 9.57 -6.78
C THR A 316 -11.01 9.15 -8.09
N TYR A 317 -11.79 8.71 -9.08
CA TYR A 317 -11.25 8.45 -10.42
C TYR A 317 -10.71 9.72 -11.09
N GLU A 318 -11.33 10.88 -10.86
CA GLU A 318 -10.84 12.18 -11.35
C GLU A 318 -9.51 12.59 -10.70
N GLU A 319 -9.37 12.33 -9.40
CA GLU A 319 -8.12 12.51 -8.66
C GLU A 319 -7.00 11.65 -9.28
N ILE A 320 -7.28 10.36 -9.55
CA ILE A 320 -6.33 9.43 -10.18
C ILE A 320 -5.92 9.92 -11.58
N LEU A 321 -6.88 10.32 -12.42
CA LEU A 321 -6.61 10.82 -13.77
C LEU A 321 -5.77 12.10 -13.75
N THR A 322 -5.99 12.97 -12.77
CA THR A 322 -5.18 14.18 -12.59
C THR A 322 -3.73 13.84 -12.28
N LEU A 323 -3.48 12.89 -11.36
CA LEU A 323 -2.14 12.42 -11.03
C LEU A 323 -1.43 11.78 -12.24
N ILE A 324 -2.16 10.97 -13.02
CA ILE A 324 -1.62 10.36 -14.25
C ILE A 324 -1.20 11.46 -15.24
N LYS A 325 -2.04 12.48 -15.45
CA LYS A 325 -1.77 13.59 -16.37
C LYS A 325 -0.55 14.41 -15.93
N GLU A 326 -0.46 14.76 -14.65
CA GLU A 326 0.68 15.49 -14.09
C GLU A 326 1.99 14.71 -14.26
N TYR A 327 1.98 13.43 -13.91
CA TYR A 327 3.13 12.56 -14.08
C TYR A 327 3.55 12.44 -15.54
N ARG A 328 2.59 12.19 -16.44
CA ARG A 328 2.84 12.04 -17.86
C ARG A 328 3.45 13.30 -18.49
N SER A 329 2.94 14.47 -18.16
CA SER A 329 3.48 15.76 -18.63
C SER A 329 4.95 15.94 -18.23
N ARG A 330 5.28 15.56 -16.99
CA ARG A 330 6.66 15.56 -16.49
C ARG A 330 7.54 14.59 -17.27
N GLU A 331 7.10 13.33 -17.45
CA GLU A 331 7.86 12.31 -18.16
C GLU A 331 8.12 12.67 -19.62
N GLU A 332 7.11 13.23 -20.32
CA GLU A 332 7.26 13.69 -21.71
C GLU A 332 8.30 14.81 -21.81
N THR A 333 8.26 15.77 -20.88
CA THR A 333 9.24 16.86 -20.78
C THR A 333 10.64 16.33 -20.49
N GLN A 334 10.80 15.42 -19.51
CA GLN A 334 12.10 14.81 -19.19
C GLN A 334 12.66 14.00 -20.36
N ARG A 335 11.82 13.22 -21.05
CA ARG A 335 12.22 12.46 -22.25
C ARG A 335 12.77 13.39 -23.32
N GLN A 336 12.09 14.51 -23.59
CA GLN A 336 12.53 15.52 -24.56
C GLN A 336 13.87 16.13 -24.16
N TRP A 337 14.01 16.62 -22.93
CA TRP A 337 15.25 17.25 -22.45
C TRP A 337 16.44 16.29 -22.45
N ARG A 338 16.23 15.03 -22.05
CA ARG A 338 17.28 13.99 -22.10
C ARG A 338 17.68 13.67 -23.55
N GLY A 339 16.72 13.65 -24.47
CA GLY A 339 16.99 13.51 -25.90
C GLY A 339 17.79 14.70 -26.47
N VAL A 340 17.38 15.93 -26.12
CA VAL A 340 18.11 17.15 -26.51
C VAL A 340 19.53 17.16 -25.94
N HIS A 341 19.71 16.72 -24.68
CA HIS A 341 21.02 16.61 -24.05
C HIS A 341 21.97 15.68 -24.82
N PHE A 342 21.47 14.54 -25.30
CA PHE A 342 22.23 13.64 -26.18
C PHE A 342 22.67 14.35 -27.47
N PHE A 343 21.73 14.93 -28.22
CA PHE A 343 22.05 15.56 -29.51
C PHE A 343 22.97 16.78 -29.35
N PHE A 344 22.80 17.54 -28.26
CA PHE A 344 23.68 18.65 -27.92
C PHE A 344 25.12 18.18 -27.75
N TRP A 345 25.37 17.15 -26.93
CA TRP A 345 26.74 16.65 -26.73
C TRP A 345 27.30 15.92 -27.94
N ALA A 346 26.47 15.26 -28.74
CA ALA A 346 26.89 14.72 -30.04
C ALA A 346 27.41 15.84 -30.96
N LEU A 347 26.70 16.98 -31.02
CA LEU A 347 27.14 18.15 -31.78
C LEU A 347 28.43 18.75 -31.21
N VAL A 348 28.53 18.90 -29.89
CA VAL A 348 29.75 19.42 -29.23
C VAL A 348 30.96 18.56 -29.53
N VAL A 349 30.82 17.23 -29.57
CA VAL A 349 31.91 16.32 -29.96
C VAL A 349 32.33 16.54 -31.41
N VAL A 350 31.38 16.65 -32.35
CA VAL A 350 31.68 16.93 -33.76
C VAL A 350 32.42 18.26 -33.92
N VAL A 351 31.95 19.32 -33.25
CA VAL A 351 32.61 20.63 -33.24
C VAL A 351 33.99 20.55 -32.61
N SER A 352 34.16 19.78 -31.54
CA SER A 352 35.45 19.59 -30.87
C SER A 352 36.47 18.92 -31.80
N TYR A 353 36.06 17.94 -32.59
CA TYR A 353 36.95 17.32 -33.59
C TYR A 353 37.45 18.30 -34.66
N VAL A 354 36.64 19.29 -35.04
CA VAL A 354 37.05 20.36 -35.97
C VAL A 354 37.94 21.38 -35.25
N ALA A 355 37.59 21.77 -34.03
CA ALA A 355 38.30 22.79 -33.26
C ALA A 355 39.74 22.38 -32.90
N VAL A 356 40.02 21.09 -32.74
CA VAL A 356 41.36 20.55 -32.45
C VAL A 356 42.42 21.01 -33.46
N TRP A 357 42.04 21.27 -34.71
CA TRP A 357 42.95 21.76 -35.75
C TRP A 357 43.43 23.20 -35.54
N PHE A 358 42.78 23.95 -34.65
CA PHE A 358 42.99 25.38 -34.46
C PHE A 358 43.45 25.75 -33.04
N ILE A 359 43.64 24.76 -32.14
CA ILE A 359 43.94 24.98 -30.72
C ILE A 359 45.29 24.33 -30.36
N PRO A 360 46.12 24.97 -29.51
CA PRO A 360 47.38 24.38 -29.01
C PRO A 360 47.17 23.04 -28.29
N ASN A 361 48.19 22.18 -28.30
CA ASN A 361 48.13 20.78 -27.87
C ASN A 361 47.41 20.51 -26.53
N TYR A 362 47.69 21.30 -25.47
CA TYR A 362 47.04 21.10 -24.17
C TYR A 362 45.56 21.48 -24.17
N GLY A 363 45.18 22.52 -24.94
CA GLY A 363 43.79 22.94 -25.09
C GLY A 363 42.98 21.93 -25.89
N ALA A 364 43.56 21.38 -26.96
CA ALA A 364 42.95 20.31 -27.75
C ALA A 364 42.63 19.07 -26.90
N PHE A 365 43.55 18.66 -26.02
CA PHE A 365 43.32 17.55 -25.08
C PHE A 365 42.15 17.83 -24.13
N ILE A 366 42.09 19.01 -23.52
CA ILE A 366 41.02 19.38 -22.58
C ILE A 366 39.66 19.41 -23.27
N PHE A 367 39.56 19.98 -24.48
CA PHE A 367 38.31 20.01 -25.25
C PHE A 367 37.81 18.61 -25.61
N LEU A 368 38.70 17.72 -26.04
CA LEU A 368 38.34 16.33 -26.33
C LEU A 368 37.92 15.57 -25.07
N LEU A 369 38.60 15.78 -23.93
CA LEU A 369 38.22 15.15 -22.67
C LEU A 369 36.85 15.60 -22.18
N LEU A 370 36.56 16.91 -22.20
CA LEU A 370 35.27 17.44 -21.75
C LEU A 370 34.12 17.01 -22.68
N SER A 371 34.34 17.05 -24.00
CA SER A 371 33.32 16.64 -24.96
C SER A 371 33.03 15.14 -24.90
N THR A 372 34.03 14.29 -24.64
CA THR A 372 33.83 12.84 -24.46
C THR A 372 33.09 12.51 -23.16
N LEU A 373 33.42 13.17 -22.04
CA LEU A 373 32.66 13.03 -20.79
C LEU A 373 31.21 13.49 -20.94
N GLY A 374 31.00 14.62 -21.61
CA GLY A 374 29.67 15.12 -21.92
C GLY A 374 28.87 14.17 -22.83
N LEU A 375 29.50 13.61 -23.87
CA LEU A 375 28.87 12.60 -24.73
C LEU A 375 28.54 11.32 -23.97
N LEU A 376 29.38 10.88 -23.03
CA LEU A 376 29.07 9.73 -22.18
C LEU A 376 27.78 9.98 -21.37
N ALA A 377 27.69 11.13 -20.70
CA ALA A 377 26.49 11.52 -19.97
C ALA A 377 25.27 11.65 -20.90
N GLY A 378 25.42 12.34 -22.04
CA GLY A 378 24.37 12.48 -23.04
C GLY A 378 23.91 11.16 -23.63
N THR A 379 24.81 10.19 -23.83
CA THR A 379 24.47 8.86 -24.36
C THR A 379 23.64 8.06 -23.37
N VAL A 380 23.96 8.13 -22.07
CA VAL A 380 23.14 7.53 -21.02
C VAL A 380 21.73 8.14 -21.04
N ASP A 381 21.62 9.46 -21.11
CA ASP A 381 20.32 10.15 -21.19
C ASP A 381 19.54 9.82 -22.47
N GLY A 382 20.22 9.73 -23.62
CA GLY A 382 19.62 9.33 -24.88
C GLY A 382 19.09 7.89 -24.85
N LEU A 383 19.85 6.95 -24.28
CA LEU A 383 19.41 5.56 -24.08
C LEU A 383 18.21 5.48 -23.14
N LEU A 384 18.22 6.24 -22.05
CA LEU A 384 17.07 6.33 -21.15
C LEU A 384 15.84 6.82 -21.90
N SER A 385 15.94 7.96 -22.59
CA SER A 385 14.87 8.58 -23.39
C SER A 385 14.28 7.64 -24.43
N LEU A 386 15.12 6.86 -25.13
CA LEU A 386 14.70 5.94 -26.18
C LEU A 386 14.04 4.66 -25.64
N LEU A 387 14.63 4.04 -24.61
CA LEU A 387 14.26 2.69 -24.20
C LEU A 387 13.23 2.67 -23.05
N PHE A 388 13.41 3.51 -22.04
CA PHE A 388 12.66 3.40 -20.78
C PHE A 388 11.39 4.25 -20.81
N PHE A 389 11.50 5.54 -21.13
CA PHE A 389 10.35 6.46 -21.12
C PHE A 389 9.23 6.01 -22.07
N ASN A 390 9.55 5.41 -23.22
CA ASN A 390 8.55 4.91 -24.16
C ASN A 390 7.78 3.69 -23.62
N SER A 391 8.42 2.84 -22.82
CA SER A 391 7.73 1.72 -22.16
C SER A 391 6.83 2.22 -21.03
N GLU A 392 7.31 3.17 -20.24
CA GLU A 392 6.58 3.77 -19.13
C GLU A 392 5.37 4.57 -19.60
N LEU A 393 5.52 5.42 -20.62
CA LEU A 393 4.41 6.17 -21.21
C LEU A 393 3.34 5.25 -21.79
N ARG A 394 3.71 4.08 -22.32
CA ARG A 394 2.73 3.08 -22.80
C ARG A 394 1.99 2.41 -21.64
N ALA A 395 2.70 2.01 -20.58
CA ALA A 395 2.09 1.46 -19.38
C ALA A 395 1.14 2.46 -18.71
N LEU A 396 1.52 3.75 -18.66
CA LEU A 396 0.65 4.81 -18.17
C LEU A 396 -0.62 4.98 -19.00
N LYS A 397 -0.53 4.88 -20.34
CA LYS A 397 -1.71 4.93 -21.21
C LYS A 397 -2.66 3.76 -20.96
N GLU A 398 -2.13 2.56 -20.77
CA GLU A 398 -2.94 1.38 -20.42
C GLU A 398 -3.63 1.58 -19.07
N PHE A 399 -2.90 2.06 -18.06
CA PHE A 399 -3.47 2.36 -16.76
C PHE A 399 -4.53 3.47 -16.82
N GLU A 400 -4.27 4.55 -17.55
CA GLU A 400 -5.23 5.64 -17.81
C GLU A 400 -6.52 5.11 -18.43
N TRP A 401 -6.41 4.23 -19.42
CA TRP A 401 -7.54 3.59 -20.08
C TRP A 401 -8.37 2.73 -19.12
N GLU A 402 -7.71 1.93 -18.25
CA GLU A 402 -8.42 1.14 -17.24
C GLU A 402 -9.21 2.03 -16.27
N ILE A 403 -8.62 3.15 -15.84
CA ILE A 403 -9.27 4.11 -14.93
C ILE A 403 -10.46 4.80 -15.61
N LEU A 404 -10.32 5.19 -16.88
CA LEU A 404 -11.42 5.81 -17.64
C LEU A 404 -12.61 4.85 -17.77
N ASN A 405 -12.36 3.58 -18.06
CA ASN A 405 -13.42 2.57 -18.18
C ASN A 405 -14.07 2.25 -16.83
N ALA A 406 -13.28 2.19 -15.75
CA ALA A 406 -13.81 2.03 -14.41
C ALA A 406 -14.66 3.24 -13.99
N LYS A 407 -14.22 4.47 -14.30
CA LYS A 407 -15.00 5.69 -14.08
C LYS A 407 -16.31 5.68 -14.84
N ALA A 408 -16.28 5.32 -16.13
CA ALA A 408 -17.47 5.23 -16.96
C ALA A 408 -18.49 4.25 -16.36
N SER A 409 -18.02 3.04 -16.01
CA SER A 409 -18.81 2.00 -15.36
C SER A 409 -19.43 2.49 -14.03
N ALA A 410 -18.65 3.19 -13.20
CA ALA A 410 -19.13 3.73 -11.92
C ALA A 410 -20.15 4.87 -12.09
N SER A 411 -20.06 5.65 -13.17
CA SER A 411 -20.97 6.75 -13.47
C SER A 411 -22.25 6.33 -14.23
N GLY A 412 -22.38 5.06 -14.61
CA GLY A 412 -23.46 4.58 -15.48
C GLY A 412 -23.36 5.07 -16.93
N ALA A 413 -22.22 5.65 -17.31
CA ALA A 413 -21.93 6.02 -18.69
C ALA A 413 -21.46 4.79 -19.49
N VAL A 414 -21.73 4.77 -20.79
CA VAL A 414 -21.17 3.75 -21.69
C VAL A 414 -19.65 3.94 -21.70
N GLY A 415 -18.89 2.87 -21.43
CA GLY A 415 -17.42 2.87 -21.47
C GLY A 415 -16.88 3.38 -22.81
N LEU A 416 -15.67 3.94 -22.79
CA LEU A 416 -15.03 4.43 -24.02
C LEU A 416 -14.87 3.26 -24.99
N THR A 417 -15.52 3.34 -26.13
CA THR A 417 -15.35 2.36 -27.20
C THR A 417 -14.02 2.59 -27.90
N HIS A 418 -13.51 1.59 -28.63
CA HIS A 418 -12.32 1.74 -29.48
C HIS A 418 -12.48 2.86 -30.56
N GLU A 419 -13.71 3.34 -30.82
CA GLU A 419 -13.97 4.50 -31.69
C GLU A 419 -13.84 5.84 -30.94
N ASP A 420 -14.12 5.87 -29.63
CA ASP A 420 -13.91 7.04 -28.78
C ASP A 420 -12.42 7.27 -28.50
N GLU A 421 -11.60 6.20 -28.55
CA GLU A 421 -10.14 6.30 -28.62
C GLU A 421 -9.74 7.24 -29.76
N GLU A 422 -10.13 6.94 -31.00
CA GLU A 422 -9.69 7.69 -32.19
C GLU A 422 -10.07 9.18 -32.16
N LYS A 423 -11.23 9.53 -31.57
CA LYS A 423 -11.69 10.92 -31.45
C LYS A 423 -11.01 11.70 -30.34
N THR A 424 -10.68 11.05 -29.23
CA THR A 424 -9.95 11.68 -28.12
C THR A 424 -8.49 11.91 -28.52
N TRP A 425 -7.91 11.00 -29.32
CA TRP A 425 -6.55 11.12 -29.85
C TRP A 425 -6.41 12.25 -30.89
N ARG A 426 -7.39 12.47 -31.79
CA ARG A 426 -7.33 13.56 -32.78
C ARG A 426 -7.48 14.98 -32.22
N ARG A 427 -7.73 15.15 -30.92
CA ARG A 427 -7.79 16.47 -30.27
C ARG A 427 -6.51 16.87 -29.53
N VAL A 428 -5.52 15.98 -29.46
CA VAL A 428 -4.27 16.19 -28.68
C VAL A 428 -3.02 16.23 -29.59
N ASP A 429 -3.18 15.99 -30.89
CA ASP A 429 -2.23 16.42 -31.93
C ASP A 429 -2.71 17.76 -32.54
#